data_AF-A0AAP7LV33-F1
#
_entry.id   AF-A0AAP7LV33-F1
#
_cell.length_a   1.000
_cell.length_b   1.000
_cell.length_c   1.000
_cell.angle_alpha   90.00
_cell.angle_beta   90.00
_cell.angle_gamma   90.00
#
_symmetry.space_group_name_H-M   'P 1'
#
loop_
_entity.id
_entity.type
_entity.pdbx_description
1 polymer ?
#
loop_
_entity_poly.entity_id
_entity_poly.type
_entity_poly.pdbx_seq_one_letter_code
_entity_poly.pdbx_strand_id
1 'polypeptide(L)'
;MRKIVISPLLPSFVFIMIAFLINANITNTYIAIGLCILASVNILYFFITVLMYTGNKEIKDINDKMRKLNIPEEKIQERQNYLRKQTDRKLMQIDKQLSDEINSFNKDEQMSEKEFFDPIVNKNRK
;
A
#
# COMPACT_ATOMS: atom_id res chain seq x y z
N MET A 1 -17.81 1.90 -4.35
CA MET A 1 -17.81 0.44 -4.55
C MET A 1 -16.36 -0.05 -4.66
N ARG A 2 -15.84 -0.76 -3.64
CA ARG A 2 -14.49 -1.38 -3.70
C ARG A 2 -14.56 -2.61 -4.60
N LYS A 3 -13.88 -2.61 -5.74
CA LYS A 3 -13.70 -3.81 -6.56
C LYS A 3 -12.80 -4.77 -5.77
N ILE A 4 -13.38 -5.85 -5.25
CA ILE A 4 -12.61 -6.98 -4.71
C ILE A 4 -11.96 -7.63 -5.92
N VAL A 5 -10.69 -7.31 -6.16
CA VAL A 5 -9.88 -8.02 -7.14
C VAL A 5 -9.60 -9.38 -6.50
N ILE A 6 -10.46 -10.36 -6.76
CA ILE A 6 -10.22 -11.75 -6.42
C ILE A 6 -9.00 -12.14 -7.27
N SER A 7 -7.84 -12.16 -6.62
CA SER A 7 -6.61 -12.63 -7.26
C SER A 7 -6.86 -14.02 -7.85
N PRO A 8 -6.43 -14.32 -9.08
CA PRO A 8 -6.63 -15.64 -9.72
C PRO A 8 -6.00 -16.80 -8.93
N LEU A 9 -5.28 -16.51 -7.83
CA LEU A 9 -4.70 -17.47 -6.89
C LEU A 9 -5.68 -18.03 -5.84
N LEU A 10 -6.78 -17.33 -5.54
CA LEU A 10 -7.80 -17.83 -4.61
C LEU A 10 -8.46 -19.12 -5.12
N PRO A 11 -8.85 -19.22 -6.40
CA PRO A 11 -9.35 -20.47 -6.98
C PRO A 11 -8.33 -21.61 -6.94
N SER A 12 -7.05 -21.36 -7.29
CA SER A 12 -6.04 -22.43 -7.34
C SER A 12 -5.70 -23.00 -5.95
N PHE A 13 -5.66 -22.16 -4.92
CA PHE A 13 -5.51 -22.61 -3.53
C PHE A 13 -6.68 -23.51 -3.09
N VAL A 14 -7.91 -23.16 -3.47
CA VAL A 14 -9.10 -23.96 -3.17
C VAL A 14 -9.06 -25.31 -3.90
N PHE A 15 -8.64 -25.37 -5.17
CA PHE A 15 -8.46 -26.63 -5.89
C PHE A 15 -7.38 -27.53 -5.27
N ILE A 16 -6.26 -26.96 -4.78
CA ILE A 16 -5.21 -27.72 -4.09
C ILE A 16 -5.71 -28.27 -2.75
N MET A 17 -6.44 -27.46 -1.97
CA MET A 17 -7.03 -27.91 -0.70
C MET A 17 -8.09 -29.00 -0.91
N ILE A 18 -8.92 -28.88 -1.95
CA ILE A 18 -9.89 -29.91 -2.34
C ILE A 18 -9.16 -31.19 -2.77
N ALA A 19 -8.11 -31.09 -3.59
CA ALA A 19 -7.31 -32.25 -3.99
C ALA A 19 -6.61 -32.93 -2.80
N PHE A 20 -6.17 -32.15 -1.81
CA PHE A 20 -5.57 -32.65 -0.57
C PHE A 20 -6.61 -33.34 0.33
N LEU A 21 -7.81 -32.78 0.45
CA LEU A 21 -8.92 -33.37 1.23
C LEU A 21 -9.46 -34.66 0.58
N ILE A 22 -9.61 -34.69 -0.75
CA ILE A 22 -10.03 -35.89 -1.50
C ILE A 22 -8.99 -37.00 -1.38
N ASN A 23 -7.70 -36.64 -1.31
CA ASN A 23 -6.60 -37.58 -1.19
C ASN A 23 -6.07 -37.75 0.26
N ALA A 24 -6.77 -37.28 1.29
CA ALA A 24 -6.30 -37.42 2.68
C ALA A 24 -6.19 -38.88 3.18
N ASN A 25 -6.62 -39.85 2.38
CA ASN A 25 -6.40 -41.29 2.55
C ASN A 25 -5.08 -41.81 1.91
N ILE A 26 -4.17 -40.94 1.48
CA ILE A 26 -2.88 -41.34 0.88
C ILE A 26 -2.04 -42.13 1.90
N THR A 27 -1.94 -43.45 1.68
CA THR A 27 -0.93 -44.35 2.27
C THR A 27 0.47 -44.14 1.69
N ASN A 28 0.60 -43.36 0.62
CA ASN A 28 1.84 -43.19 -0.14
C ASN A 28 2.53 -41.84 0.16
N THR A 29 3.49 -41.88 1.07
CA THR A 29 4.26 -40.73 1.58
C THR A 29 4.80 -39.82 0.48
N TYR A 30 5.17 -40.37 -0.69
CA TYR A 30 5.70 -39.59 -1.82
C TYR A 30 4.68 -38.63 -2.42
N ILE A 31 3.40 -39.03 -2.51
CA ILE A 31 2.33 -38.18 -3.04
C ILE A 31 2.02 -37.04 -2.06
N ALA A 32 2.01 -37.34 -0.76
CA ALA A 32 1.81 -36.34 0.29
C ALA A 32 2.93 -35.28 0.29
N ILE A 33 4.19 -35.71 0.16
CA ILE A 33 5.34 -34.78 0.05
C ILE A 33 5.22 -33.91 -1.22
N GLY A 34 4.87 -34.50 -2.36
CA GLY A 34 4.68 -33.75 -3.62
C GLY A 34 3.59 -32.67 -3.51
N LEU A 35 2.47 -32.98 -2.85
CA LEU A 35 1.40 -32.01 -2.60
C LEU A 35 1.83 -30.90 -1.63
N CYS A 36 2.60 -31.22 -0.59
CA CYS A 36 3.15 -30.22 0.33
C CYS A 36 4.13 -29.26 -0.37
N ILE A 37 4.94 -29.75 -1.30
CA ILE A 37 5.85 -28.91 -2.10
C ILE A 37 5.03 -27.99 -3.02
N LEU A 38 4.02 -28.52 -3.71
CA LEU A 38 3.14 -27.72 -4.56
C LEU A 38 2.38 -26.64 -3.77
N ALA A 39 1.86 -26.98 -2.59
CA ALA A 39 1.18 -26.03 -1.72
C ALA A 39 2.14 -24.92 -1.23
N SER A 40 3.34 -25.28 -0.80
CA SER A 40 4.32 -24.30 -0.31
C SER A 40 4.82 -23.34 -1.41
N VAL A 41 5.04 -23.82 -2.64
CA VAL A 41 5.38 -22.96 -3.79
C VAL A 41 4.24 -21.98 -4.12
N ASN A 42 2.98 -22.43 -4.09
CA ASN A 42 1.83 -21.56 -4.33
C ASN A 42 1.67 -20.48 -3.24
N ILE A 43 1.86 -20.84 -1.98
CA ILE A 43 1.84 -19.90 -0.85
C ILE A 43 2.94 -18.85 -1.01
N LEU A 44 4.17 -19.27 -1.32
CA LEU A 44 5.29 -18.36 -1.52
C LEU A 44 5.02 -17.39 -2.67
N TYR A 45 4.51 -17.88 -3.80
CA TYR A 45 4.17 -17.05 -4.95
C TYR A 45 3.04 -16.04 -4.63
N PHE A 46 2.04 -16.45 -3.85
CA PHE A 46 0.99 -15.56 -3.36
C PHE A 46 1.57 -14.44 -2.48
N PHE A 47 2.44 -14.76 -1.52
CA PHE A 47 3.10 -13.76 -0.69
C PHE A 47 3.92 -12.77 -1.52
N ILE A 48 4.73 -13.25 -2.48
CA ILE A 48 5.50 -12.38 -3.39
C ILE A 48 4.57 -11.45 -4.18
N THR A 49 3.47 -11.99 -4.72
CA THR A 49 2.52 -11.21 -5.51
C THR A 49 1.82 -10.15 -4.67
N VAL A 50 1.40 -10.49 -3.46
CA VAL A 50 0.79 -9.54 -2.52
C VAL A 50 1.78 -8.46 -2.14
N LEU A 51 3.04 -8.81 -1.81
CA LEU A 51 4.11 -7.86 -1.48
C LEU A 51 4.39 -6.88 -2.64
N MET A 52 4.45 -7.37 -3.88
CA MET A 52 4.61 -6.50 -5.04
C MET A 52 3.40 -5.60 -5.28
N TYR A 53 2.20 -6.06 -4.96
CA TYR A 53 0.98 -5.27 -5.11
C TYR A 53 0.85 -4.20 -4.01
N THR A 54 1.20 -4.50 -2.76
CA THR A 54 1.19 -3.54 -1.65
C THR A 54 2.28 -2.49 -1.80
N GLY A 55 3.50 -2.88 -2.18
CA GLY A 55 4.59 -1.92 -2.42
C GLY A 55 4.26 -0.91 -3.52
N ASN A 56 3.57 -1.33 -4.58
CA ASN A 56 3.10 -0.43 -5.64
C ASN A 56 2.01 0.56 -5.16
N LYS A 57 1.20 0.17 -4.18
CA LYS A 57 0.17 1.05 -3.61
C LYS A 57 0.79 2.11 -2.68
N GLU A 58 1.75 1.73 -1.84
CA GLU A 58 2.44 2.68 -0.95
C GLU A 58 3.23 3.73 -1.75
N ILE A 59 3.93 3.33 -2.81
CA ILE A 59 4.62 4.27 -3.69
C ILE A 59 3.62 5.23 -4.36
N LYS A 60 2.43 4.74 -4.73
CA LYS A 60 1.38 5.59 -5.29
C LYS A 60 0.88 6.63 -4.28
N ASP A 61 0.59 6.22 -3.04
CA ASP A 61 0.14 7.12 -1.98
C ASP A 61 1.22 8.19 -1.66
N ILE A 62 2.49 7.77 -1.62
CA ILE A 62 3.66 8.67 -1.48
C ILE A 62 3.72 9.68 -2.63
N ASN A 63 3.55 9.24 -3.88
CA ASN A 63 3.57 10.13 -5.05
C ASN A 63 2.41 11.14 -5.01
N ASP A 64 1.21 10.72 -4.63
CA ASP A 64 0.06 11.61 -4.51
C ASP A 64 0.25 12.65 -3.39
N LYS A 65 0.90 12.28 -2.28
CA LYS A 65 1.30 13.23 -1.22
C LYS A 65 2.38 14.20 -1.67
N MET A 66 3.39 13.73 -2.41
CA MET A 66 4.40 14.62 -3.00
C MET A 66 3.78 15.65 -3.95
N ARG A 67 2.78 15.26 -4.75
CA ARG A 67 2.02 16.20 -5.60
C ARG A 67 1.23 17.23 -4.79
N LYS A 68 0.63 16.84 -3.66
CA LYS A 68 -0.06 17.77 -2.75
C LYS A 68 0.88 18.79 -2.13
N LEU A 69 2.15 18.45 -1.96
CA LEU A 69 3.21 19.36 -1.52
C LEU A 69 3.83 20.17 -2.68
N ASN A 70 3.19 20.19 -3.85
CA ASN A 70 3.66 20.88 -5.05
C ASN A 70 5.09 20.48 -5.49
N ILE A 71 5.51 19.25 -5.19
CA ILE A 71 6.78 18.73 -5.71
C ILE A 71 6.63 18.49 -7.22
N PRO A 72 7.54 19.00 -8.06
CA PRO A 72 7.44 18.85 -9.51
C PRO A 72 7.55 17.38 -9.93
N GLU A 73 6.77 17.01 -10.95
CA GLU A 73 6.66 15.62 -11.42
C GLU A 73 8.02 15.05 -11.87
N GLU A 74 8.92 15.88 -12.40
CA GLU A 74 10.30 15.47 -12.76
C GLU A 74 11.06 14.91 -11.54
N LYS A 75 10.98 15.60 -10.39
CA LYS A 75 11.61 15.13 -9.14
C LYS A 75 10.94 13.89 -8.59
N ILE A 76 9.62 13.75 -8.79
CA ILE A 76 8.89 12.53 -8.41
C ILE A 76 9.38 11.35 -9.25
N GLN A 77 9.59 11.55 -10.56
CA GLN A 77 10.09 10.53 -11.47
C GLN A 77 11.53 10.10 -11.16
N GLU A 78 12.43 11.06 -10.89
CA GLU A 78 13.81 10.77 -10.49
C GLU A 78 13.87 9.89 -9.23
N ARG A 79 12.92 10.09 -8.30
CA ARG A 79 12.85 9.34 -7.03
C ARG A 79 12.19 7.98 -7.15
N GLN A 80 11.56 7.62 -8.28
CA GLN A 80 10.89 6.33 -8.42
C GLN A 80 11.86 5.15 -8.30
N ASN A 81 13.05 5.28 -8.87
CA ASN A 81 14.08 4.24 -8.76
C ASN A 81 14.57 4.06 -7.32
N TYR A 82 14.57 5.13 -6.53
CA TYR A 82 14.89 5.05 -5.11
C TYR A 82 13.77 4.37 -4.33
N LEU A 83 12.52 4.83 -4.50
CA LEU A 83 11.35 4.33 -3.80
C LEU A 83 11.11 2.83 -4.07
N ARG A 84 11.24 2.38 -5.32
CA ARG A 84 11.10 0.97 -5.70
C ARG A 84 12.15 0.04 -5.09
N LYS A 85 13.29 0.58 -4.65
CA LYS A 85 14.37 -0.18 -4.00
C LYS A 85 14.29 -0.14 -2.47
N GLN A 86 13.34 0.60 -1.89
CA GLN A 86 13.19 0.67 -0.44
C GLN A 86 12.36 -0.51 0.09
N THR A 87 12.54 -0.79 1.38
CA THR A 87 11.69 -1.72 2.12
C THR A 87 10.38 -1.05 2.53
N ASP A 88 9.31 -1.83 2.70
CA ASP A 88 7.99 -1.34 3.14
C ASP A 88 8.09 -0.47 4.41
N ARG A 89 8.95 -0.86 5.37
CA ARG A 89 9.18 -0.06 6.59
C ARG A 89 9.67 1.35 6.30
N LYS A 90 10.57 1.51 5.31
CA LYS A 90 11.07 2.83 4.89
C LYS A 90 10.00 3.60 4.10
N LEU A 91 9.24 2.92 3.25
CA LEU A 91 8.12 3.54 2.53
C LEU A 91 7.08 4.09 3.51
N MET A 92 6.70 3.33 4.54
CA MET A 92 5.81 3.81 5.60
C MET A 92 6.37 5.03 6.36
N GLN A 93 7.68 5.08 6.60
CA GLN A 93 8.32 6.24 7.25
C GLN A 93 8.23 7.49 6.37
N ILE A 94 8.55 7.36 5.07
CA ILE A 94 8.44 8.44 4.09
C ILE A 94 6.99 8.91 3.99
N ASP A 95 6.04 7.99 3.92
CA ASP A 95 4.62 8.29 3.86
C ASP A 95 4.12 9.08 5.09
N LYS A 96 4.59 8.70 6.28
CA LYS A 96 4.29 9.42 7.52
C LYS A 96 4.88 10.82 7.52
N GLN A 97 6.15 10.98 7.14
CA GLN A 97 6.80 12.29 7.07
C GLN A 97 6.06 13.25 6.13
N LEU A 98 5.70 12.79 4.93
CA LEU A 98 4.93 13.59 3.98
C LEU A 98 3.54 13.95 4.51
N SER A 99 2.90 13.06 5.28
CA SER A 99 1.61 13.33 5.91
C SER A 99 1.71 14.42 6.99
N ASP A 100 2.75 14.35 7.81
CA ASP A 100 3.00 15.33 8.87
C ASP A 100 3.28 16.72 8.27
N GLU A 101 4.04 16.78 7.16
CA GLU A 101 4.33 18.03 6.43
C GLU A 101 3.09 18.63 5.77
N ILE A 102 2.24 17.81 5.14
CA ILE A 102 0.94 18.29 4.62
C ILE A 102 0.07 18.85 5.75
N ASN A 103 0.08 18.20 6.91
CA ASN A 103 -0.72 18.64 8.05
C ASN A 103 -0.19 19.94 8.69
N SER A 104 1.12 20.19 8.67
CA SER A 104 1.68 21.47 9.10
C SER A 104 1.33 22.58 8.11
N PHE A 105 1.50 22.34 6.80
CA PHE A 105 1.13 23.32 5.77
C PHE A 105 -0.35 23.76 5.89
N ASN A 106 -1.27 22.81 6.06
CA ASN A 106 -2.70 23.12 6.22
C ASN A 106 -3.02 23.87 7.53
N LYS A 107 -2.25 23.65 8.60
CA LYS A 107 -2.44 24.38 9.86
C LYS A 107 -1.94 25.82 9.76
N ASP A 108 -0.81 26.03 9.09
CA ASP A 108 -0.21 27.35 8.91
C ASP A 108 -1.07 28.22 7.98
N GLU A 109 -1.64 27.65 6.91
CA GLU A 109 -2.64 28.35 6.08
C GLU A 109 -3.92 28.70 6.86
N GLN A 110 -4.44 27.78 7.68
CA GLN A 110 -5.64 28.04 8.48
C GLN A 110 -5.42 29.05 9.62
N MET A 111 -4.23 29.07 10.24
CA MET A 111 -3.89 30.11 11.22
C MET A 111 -3.74 31.47 10.53
N SER A 112 -3.06 31.50 9.37
CA SER A 112 -2.89 32.72 8.57
C SER A 112 -4.23 33.34 8.16
N GLU A 113 -5.19 32.55 7.68
CA GLU A 113 -6.52 33.07 7.34
C GLU A 113 -7.27 33.59 8.57
N LYS A 114 -7.28 32.85 9.68
CA LYS A 114 -7.99 33.30 10.90
C LYS A 114 -7.38 34.58 11.47
N GLU A 115 -6.05 34.64 11.61
CA GLU A 115 -5.37 35.84 12.12
C GLU A 115 -5.52 37.05 11.19
N PHE A 116 -5.57 36.83 9.87
CA PHE A 116 -5.73 37.89 8.89
C PHE A 116 -7.17 38.45 8.84
N PHE A 117 -8.20 37.59 8.94
CA PHE A 117 -9.60 38.00 8.81
C PHE A 117 -10.30 38.34 10.14
N ASP A 118 -9.86 37.80 11.29
CA ASP A 118 -10.49 38.07 12.59
C ASP A 118 -10.52 39.55 13.00
N PRO A 119 -9.47 40.37 12.76
CA PRO A 119 -9.51 41.80 13.06
C PRO A 119 -10.51 42.56 12.18
N ILE A 120 -10.70 42.11 10.93
CA ILE A 120 -11.57 42.77 9.95
C ILE A 120 -13.05 42.47 10.26
N VAL A 121 -13.36 41.22 10.59
CA VAL A 121 -14.73 40.79 10.94
C VAL A 121 -15.19 41.41 12.27
N ASN A 122 -14.29 41.52 13.26
CA ASN A 122 -14.65 42.13 14.56
C ASN A 122 -14.77 43.66 14.51
N LYS A 123 -14.14 44.34 13.54
CA LYS A 123 -14.25 45.80 13.39
C LYS A 123 -15.56 46.22 12.71
N ASN A 124 -16.16 45.37 11.88
CA ASN A 124 -17.43 45.62 11.21
C ASN A 124 -18.68 45.20 12.04
N ARG A 125 -18.48 44.71 13.27
CA ARG A 125 -19.54 44.33 14.21
C ARG A 125 -19.73 45.31 15.38
N LYS A 126 -19.11 46.49 15.35
CA LYS A 126 -19.34 47.59 16.30
C LYS A 126 -20.07 48.75 15.65
#